data_AF-A0A3N7E5E3-F1
#
_entry.id   AF-A0A3N7E5E3-F1
#
_cell.length_a   1.000
_cell.length_b   1.000
_cell.length_c   1.000
_cell.angle_alpha   90.00
_cell.angle_beta   90.00
_cell.angle_gamma   90.00
#
_symmetry.space_group_name_H-M   'P 1'
#
loop_
_entity.id
_entity.type
_entity.pdbx_description
1 polymer ?
#
loop_
_entity_poly.entity_id
_entity_poly.type
_entity_poly.pdbx_seq_one_letter_code
_entity_poly.pdbx_strand_id
1 'polypeptide(L)'
;MGLGFKKVIGTGSIPVFQGYGKDISLAQGGFGLDITGLRIGAIIPAGTPMICDESTRLAKPFVTAKLTAAATNTDVAYKVTKNSLFAIGDNFSAVKGAKAYPITAIDTSNAGYDLVTVGTTLGAVLAEGTLVFESTATGATASALPGLGGVLYSDSIIEAGESVSVAIKATVYARRVPYTADIAAALPRIIYSQSY
;
A
#
# COMPACT_ATOMS: atom_id res chain seq x y z
N MET A 1 5.90 29.54 -35.02
CA MET A 1 6.03 28.40 -34.06
C MET A 1 4.79 27.54 -34.19
N GLY A 2 4.91 26.29 -34.62
CA GLY A 2 3.77 25.36 -34.64
C GLY A 2 3.66 24.65 -33.29
N LEU A 3 2.47 24.60 -32.69
CA LEU A 3 2.21 23.74 -31.53
C LEU A 3 2.32 22.27 -31.99
N GLY A 4 3.40 21.60 -31.62
CA GLY A 4 3.56 20.17 -31.83
C GLY A 4 2.75 19.40 -30.80
N PHE A 5 1.63 18.79 -31.21
CA PHE A 5 0.89 17.87 -30.35
C PHE A 5 1.71 16.60 -30.13
N LYS A 6 2.13 16.37 -28.89
CA LYS A 6 2.81 15.13 -28.48
C LYS A 6 1.75 14.05 -28.26
N LYS A 7 1.63 13.09 -29.17
CA LYS A 7 0.82 11.89 -28.96
C LYS A 7 1.51 11.02 -27.90
N VAL A 8 1.04 11.09 -26.66
CA VAL A 8 1.42 10.13 -25.61
C VAL A 8 0.50 8.93 -25.74
N ILE A 9 1.01 7.84 -26.28
CA ILE A 9 0.33 6.55 -26.18
C ILE A 9 0.61 6.05 -24.77
N GLY A 10 -0.35 6.25 -23.86
CA GLY A 10 -0.30 5.59 -22.56
C GLY A 10 -0.38 4.09 -22.82
N THR A 11 0.67 3.34 -22.50
CA THR A 11 0.52 1.91 -22.25
C THR A 11 -0.51 1.79 -21.14
N GLY A 12 -1.73 1.37 -21.48
CA GLY A 12 -2.78 1.19 -20.49
C GLY A 12 -2.25 0.24 -19.42
N SER A 13 -2.08 0.75 -18.20
CA SER A 13 -1.76 -0.06 -17.05
C SER A 13 -2.74 -1.23 -17.01
N ILE A 14 -2.25 -2.43 -16.68
CA ILE A 14 -3.10 -3.61 -16.56
C ILE A 14 -4.29 -3.24 -15.62
N PRO A 15 -5.55 -3.36 -16.06
CA PRO A 15 -6.67 -2.72 -15.38
C PRO A 15 -6.87 -3.28 -13.97
N VAL A 16 -6.85 -2.42 -12.96
CA VAL A 16 -7.01 -2.84 -11.56
C VAL A 16 -8.49 -3.01 -11.18
N PHE A 17 -9.35 -2.15 -11.73
CA PHE A 17 -10.77 -2.12 -11.47
C PHE A 17 -11.56 -2.97 -12.48
N GLN A 18 -12.59 -3.66 -11.99
CA GLN A 18 -13.58 -4.37 -12.80
C GLN A 18 -14.85 -3.52 -12.91
N GLY A 19 -15.38 -3.42 -14.12
CA GLY A 19 -16.57 -2.63 -14.42
C GLY A 19 -16.25 -1.27 -15.05
N TYR A 20 -17.30 -0.50 -15.32
CA TYR A 20 -17.19 0.83 -15.90
C TYR A 20 -17.51 1.89 -14.83
N GLY A 21 -17.23 3.17 -15.10
CA GLY A 21 -17.29 4.23 -14.09
C GLY A 21 -18.61 4.36 -13.28
N LYS A 22 -19.72 3.79 -13.74
CA LYS A 22 -20.98 3.71 -12.98
C LYS A 22 -20.94 2.69 -11.82
N ASP A 23 -20.07 1.70 -11.91
CA ASP A 23 -19.90 0.62 -10.93
C ASP A 23 -18.89 1.01 -9.85
N ILE A 24 -18.19 2.14 -10.04
CA ILE A 24 -17.15 2.68 -9.16
C ILE A 24 -17.67 3.98 -8.54
N SER A 25 -17.74 4.05 -7.22
CA SER A 25 -18.12 5.26 -6.49
C SER A 25 -16.87 5.88 -5.86
N LEU A 26 -16.53 7.08 -6.33
CA LEU A 26 -15.44 7.89 -5.78
C LEU A 26 -15.93 8.75 -4.61
N ALA A 27 -15.04 9.03 -3.67
CA ALA A 27 -15.27 10.03 -2.64
C ALA A 27 -15.50 11.41 -3.27
N GLN A 28 -16.63 12.04 -2.93
CA GLN A 28 -16.96 13.37 -3.46
C GLN A 28 -15.99 14.42 -2.90
N GLY A 29 -15.50 15.30 -3.77
CA GLY A 29 -14.60 16.41 -3.43
C GLY A 29 -13.12 16.03 -3.29
N GLY A 30 -12.75 14.76 -3.48
CA GLY A 30 -11.36 14.30 -3.38
C GLY A 30 -10.74 14.44 -1.97
N PHE A 31 -9.50 13.99 -1.84
CA PHE A 31 -8.69 14.14 -0.63
C PHE A 31 -7.31 14.72 -0.99
N GLY A 32 -6.77 15.59 -0.15
CA GLY A 32 -5.36 15.97 -0.25
C GLY A 32 -4.46 14.81 0.15
N LEU A 33 -3.35 14.60 -0.54
CA LEU A 33 -2.39 13.55 -0.20
C LEU A 33 -1.57 13.95 1.03
N ASP A 34 -1.66 13.16 2.11
CA ASP A 34 -0.75 13.31 3.26
C ASP A 34 0.59 12.64 2.93
N ILE A 35 1.63 13.47 2.81
CA ILE A 35 2.99 13.04 2.48
C ILE A 35 3.85 12.78 3.73
N THR A 36 3.30 12.95 4.93
CA THR A 36 4.02 12.76 6.19
C THR A 36 4.58 11.34 6.29
N GLY A 37 5.90 11.24 6.42
CA GLY A 37 6.61 9.96 6.53
C GLY A 37 6.76 9.21 5.21
N LEU A 38 6.38 9.79 4.07
CA LEU A 38 6.49 9.15 2.76
C LEU A 38 7.66 9.72 1.95
N ARG A 39 8.24 8.88 1.08
CA ARG A 39 9.30 9.30 0.17
C ARG A 39 8.71 10.09 -1.01
N ILE A 40 9.02 11.39 -1.06
CA ILE A 40 8.63 12.28 -2.15
C ILE A 40 9.13 11.73 -3.50
N GLY A 41 8.28 11.83 -4.54
CA GLY A 41 8.56 11.33 -5.89
C GLY A 41 8.34 9.82 -6.09
N ALA A 42 7.95 9.09 -5.04
CA ALA A 42 7.52 7.70 -5.21
C ALA A 42 6.14 7.62 -5.88
N ILE A 43 5.87 6.54 -6.61
CA ILE A 43 4.59 6.30 -7.28
C ILE A 43 3.73 5.42 -6.37
N ILE A 44 2.51 5.86 -6.09
CA ILE A 44 1.46 5.06 -5.44
C ILE A 44 0.61 4.44 -6.56
N PRO A 45 0.60 3.11 -6.72
CA PRO A 45 -0.19 2.46 -7.75
C PRO A 45 -1.68 2.48 -7.42
N ALA A 46 -2.51 2.49 -8.44
CA ALA A 46 -3.95 2.32 -8.34
C ALA A 46 -4.32 1.02 -7.60
N GLY A 47 -5.38 1.07 -6.79
CA GLY A 47 -5.81 -0.03 -5.94
C GLY A 47 -5.08 -0.14 -4.60
N THR A 48 -4.13 0.75 -4.32
CA THR A 48 -3.52 0.85 -2.98
C THR A 48 -4.59 1.23 -1.96
N PRO A 49 -4.73 0.50 -0.83
CA PRO A 49 -5.64 0.88 0.24
C PRO A 49 -5.24 2.24 0.83
N MET A 50 -6.21 3.10 1.11
CA MET A 50 -5.99 4.45 1.62
C MET A 50 -6.63 4.61 3.01
N ILE A 51 -5.91 5.28 3.90
CA ILE A 51 -6.40 5.80 5.17
C ILE A 51 -7.00 7.16 4.86
N CYS A 52 -8.29 7.36 5.10
CA CYS A 52 -8.98 8.60 4.79
C CYS A 52 -9.44 9.28 6.08
N ASP A 53 -9.11 10.55 6.24
CA ASP A 53 -9.62 11.39 7.32
C ASP A 53 -10.61 12.41 6.74
N GLU A 54 -11.89 12.24 7.06
CA GLU A 54 -12.96 13.11 6.58
C GLU A 54 -12.94 14.50 7.23
N SER A 55 -12.33 14.64 8.40
CA SER A 55 -12.30 15.91 9.15
C SER A 55 -11.26 16.87 8.56
N THR A 56 -10.07 16.35 8.28
CA THR A 56 -8.96 17.11 7.68
C THR A 56 -8.99 17.08 6.14
N ARG A 57 -9.80 16.20 5.55
CA ARG A 57 -9.87 15.96 4.10
C ARG A 57 -8.52 15.53 3.50
N LEU A 58 -7.74 14.81 4.30
CA LEU A 58 -6.47 14.21 3.89
C LEU A 58 -6.59 12.69 3.74
N ALA A 59 -5.81 12.12 2.84
CA ALA A 59 -5.68 10.69 2.66
C ALA A 59 -4.21 10.28 2.64
N LYS A 60 -3.86 9.24 3.41
CA LYS A 60 -2.53 8.64 3.45
C LYS A 60 -2.59 7.24 2.84
N PRO A 61 -1.66 6.85 1.94
CA PRO A 61 -1.57 5.46 1.50
C PRO A 61 -1.25 4.54 2.67
N PHE A 62 -1.96 3.42 2.74
CA PHE A 62 -1.63 2.36 3.67
C PHE A 62 -0.39 1.61 3.14
N VAL A 63 0.72 1.71 3.88
CA VAL A 63 1.99 1.15 3.44
C VAL A 63 1.97 -0.36 3.56
N THR A 64 2.10 -1.03 2.41
CA THR A 64 2.16 -2.49 2.29
C THR A 64 3.26 -2.88 1.30
N ALA A 65 3.81 -4.07 1.46
CA ALA A 65 4.73 -4.66 0.50
C ALA A 65 4.57 -6.18 0.47
N LYS A 66 5.17 -6.85 -0.52
CA LYS A 66 5.27 -8.31 -0.55
C LYS A 66 6.70 -8.74 -0.28
N LEU A 67 6.88 -9.87 0.40
CA LEU A 67 8.19 -10.49 0.55
C LEU A 67 8.68 -11.04 -0.78
N THR A 68 9.94 -10.78 -1.13
CA THR A 68 10.61 -11.30 -2.33
C THR A 68 11.46 -12.54 -2.03
N ALA A 69 11.58 -12.91 -0.76
CA ALA A 69 12.19 -14.16 -0.32
C ALA A 69 11.51 -14.64 0.96
N ALA A 70 11.55 -15.94 1.22
CA ALA A 70 11.11 -16.49 2.50
C ALA A 70 11.99 -15.96 3.65
N ALA A 71 11.38 -15.78 4.82
CA ALA A 71 12.04 -15.42 6.06
C ALA A 71 11.77 -16.49 7.13
N THR A 72 12.79 -16.76 7.93
CA THR A 72 12.75 -17.68 9.06
C THR A 72 12.25 -16.99 10.33
N ASN A 73 11.93 -17.78 11.36
CA ASN A 73 11.47 -17.28 12.65
C ASN A 73 12.55 -16.57 13.48
N THR A 74 13.81 -16.53 13.02
CA THR A 74 14.91 -15.81 13.67
C THR A 74 15.34 -14.56 12.90
N ASP A 75 14.84 -14.39 11.67
CA ASP A 75 15.29 -13.30 10.82
C ASP A 75 14.83 -11.94 11.37
N VAL A 76 15.74 -10.97 11.28
CA VAL A 76 15.52 -9.56 11.61
C VAL A 76 15.53 -8.68 10.37
N ALA A 77 15.94 -9.24 9.22
CA ALA A 77 15.99 -8.55 7.94
C ALA A 77 15.08 -9.27 6.94
N TYR A 78 14.20 -8.50 6.31
CA TYR A 78 13.13 -8.99 5.44
C TYR A 78 13.30 -8.36 4.06
N LYS A 79 13.37 -9.18 3.01
CA LYS A 79 13.45 -8.71 1.63
C LYS A 79 12.05 -8.44 1.11
N VAL A 80 11.76 -7.19 0.80
CA VAL A 80 10.45 -6.74 0.29
C VAL A 80 10.55 -6.25 -1.15
N THR A 81 9.40 -6.14 -1.82
CA THR A 81 9.29 -5.56 -3.16
C THR A 81 9.97 -4.21 -3.24
N LYS A 82 10.68 -3.97 -4.34
CA LYS A 82 11.42 -2.74 -4.59
C LYS A 82 10.53 -1.50 -4.51
N ASN A 83 11.12 -0.39 -4.05
CA ASN A 83 10.47 0.90 -3.88
C ASN A 83 9.29 0.87 -2.92
N SER A 84 9.38 0.04 -1.88
CA SER A 84 8.42 0.07 -0.79
C SER A 84 8.34 1.47 -0.16
N LEU A 85 7.15 1.80 0.37
CA LEU A 85 6.86 3.09 1.01
C LEU A 85 7.15 3.09 2.51
N PHE A 86 7.78 2.05 3.04
CA PHE A 86 8.18 1.98 4.44
C PHE A 86 9.20 3.06 4.79
N ALA A 87 9.08 3.60 5.99
CA ALA A 87 10.03 4.52 6.59
C ALA A 87 10.64 3.92 7.87
N ILE A 88 11.81 4.45 8.25
CA ILE A 88 12.45 4.09 9.52
C ILE A 88 11.56 4.58 10.67
N GLY A 89 11.32 3.71 11.65
CA GLY A 89 10.41 3.98 12.77
C GLY A 89 9.01 3.39 12.59
N ASP A 90 8.59 3.04 11.38
CA ASP A 90 7.30 2.39 11.13
C ASP A 90 7.25 1.01 11.78
N ASN A 91 6.10 0.60 12.31
CA ASN A 91 5.96 -0.74 12.86
C ASN A 91 5.71 -1.75 11.74
N PHE A 92 6.63 -2.66 11.52
CA PHE A 92 6.53 -3.69 10.50
C PHE A 92 5.82 -4.93 11.06
N SER A 93 4.81 -5.44 10.33
CA SER A 93 4.15 -6.70 10.66
C SER A 93 3.72 -7.48 9.42
N ALA A 94 3.53 -8.79 9.59
CA ALA A 94 3.02 -9.68 8.54
C ALA A 94 1.58 -10.15 8.82
N VAL A 95 1.15 -10.15 10.09
CA VAL A 95 -0.13 -10.74 10.51
C VAL A 95 -0.78 -9.83 11.55
N LYS A 96 -2.05 -9.48 11.34
CA LYS A 96 -2.83 -8.69 12.30
C LYS A 96 -2.94 -9.44 13.62
N GLY A 97 -2.77 -8.74 14.73
CA GLY A 97 -2.77 -9.28 16.09
C GLY A 97 -1.48 -10.01 16.49
N ALA A 98 -0.51 -10.13 15.59
CA ALA A 98 0.78 -10.74 15.88
C ALA A 98 1.82 -9.69 16.32
N LYS A 99 3.10 -10.07 16.21
CA LYS A 99 4.23 -9.20 16.51
C LYS A 99 4.32 -8.06 15.50
N ALA A 100 4.55 -6.85 16.00
CA ALA A 100 4.87 -5.68 15.21
C ALA A 100 6.00 -4.92 15.90
N TYR A 101 7.05 -4.58 15.15
CA TYR A 101 8.23 -3.92 15.69
C TYR A 101 8.72 -2.81 14.77
N PRO A 102 9.34 -1.75 15.33
CA PRO A 102 9.83 -0.64 14.54
C PRO A 102 10.95 -1.06 13.59
N ILE A 103 10.90 -0.53 12.38
CA ILE A 103 11.97 -0.62 11.38
C ILE A 103 13.15 0.22 11.85
N THR A 104 14.33 -0.38 11.92
CA THR A 104 15.57 0.28 12.34
C THR A 104 16.44 0.70 11.16
N ALA A 105 16.36 -0.01 10.04
CA ALA A 105 17.10 0.31 8.83
C ALA A 105 16.36 -0.16 7.58
N ILE A 106 16.53 0.59 6.48
CA ILE A 106 16.07 0.23 5.15
C ILE A 106 17.25 0.40 4.19
N ASP A 107 17.63 -0.68 3.52
CA ASP A 107 18.65 -0.66 2.47
C ASP A 107 18.01 -0.83 1.09
N THR A 108 18.12 0.22 0.27
CA THR A 108 17.59 0.28 -1.09
C THR A 108 18.68 0.16 -2.17
N SER A 109 19.91 -0.22 -1.81
CA SER A 109 21.03 -0.35 -2.76
C SER A 109 20.81 -1.47 -3.79
N ASN A 110 20.04 -2.50 -3.42
CA ASN A 110 19.74 -3.62 -4.29
C ASN A 110 18.73 -3.26 -5.38
N ALA A 111 18.98 -3.72 -6.61
CA ALA A 111 18.12 -3.44 -7.76
C ALA A 111 16.77 -4.21 -7.73
N GLY A 112 16.75 -5.40 -7.12
CA GLY A 112 15.58 -6.29 -7.14
C GLY A 112 14.67 -6.21 -5.91
N TYR A 113 15.14 -5.67 -4.79
CA TYR A 113 14.40 -5.65 -3.52
C TYR A 113 14.87 -4.49 -2.64
N ASP A 114 14.06 -4.14 -1.65
CA ASP A 114 14.49 -3.35 -0.50
C ASP A 114 14.68 -4.31 0.69
N LEU A 115 15.73 -4.10 1.48
CA LEU A 115 15.99 -4.88 2.69
C LEU A 115 15.53 -4.07 3.90
N VAL A 116 14.44 -4.51 4.52
CA VAL A 116 13.87 -3.89 5.72
C VAL A 116 14.37 -4.63 6.94
N THR A 117 15.01 -3.92 7.86
CA THR A 117 15.50 -4.47 9.12
C THR A 117 14.66 -3.97 10.29
N VAL A 118 14.22 -4.87 11.14
CA VAL A 118 13.42 -4.57 12.34
C VAL A 118 14.25 -4.76 13.60
N GLY A 119 13.90 -4.07 14.68
CA GLY A 119 14.64 -4.12 15.95
C GLY A 119 14.65 -5.50 16.62
N THR A 120 13.71 -6.38 16.27
CA THR A 120 13.67 -7.77 16.73
C THR A 120 12.84 -8.62 15.77
N THR A 121 13.02 -9.95 15.85
CA THR A 121 12.37 -10.88 14.92
C THR A 121 10.84 -10.92 15.09
N LEU A 122 10.13 -11.06 13.98
CA LEU A 122 8.69 -11.34 13.98
C LEU A 122 8.37 -12.75 14.52
N GLY A 123 9.37 -13.62 14.65
CA GLY A 123 9.23 -14.92 15.32
C GLY A 123 8.39 -15.92 14.54
N ALA A 124 8.16 -15.69 13.24
CA ALA A 124 7.34 -16.52 12.39
C ALA A 124 8.06 -16.84 11.08
N VAL A 125 7.83 -18.04 10.55
CA VAL A 125 8.27 -18.39 9.20
C VAL A 125 7.30 -17.73 8.21
N LEU A 126 7.83 -16.89 7.32
CA LEU A 126 7.06 -16.21 6.29
C LEU A 126 7.51 -16.71 4.93
N ALA A 127 6.55 -17.16 4.12
CA ALA A 127 6.83 -17.60 2.76
C ALA A 127 7.10 -16.39 1.84
N GLU A 128 7.81 -16.63 0.73
CA GLU A 128 7.89 -15.67 -0.36
C GLU A 128 6.48 -15.29 -0.84
N GLY A 129 6.29 -14.01 -1.20
CA GLY A 129 5.01 -13.47 -1.64
C GLY A 129 4.04 -13.10 -0.50
N THR A 130 4.39 -13.40 0.76
CA THR A 130 3.58 -12.96 1.92
C THR A 130 3.50 -11.44 1.96
N LEU A 131 2.31 -10.91 2.21
CA LEU A 131 2.08 -9.48 2.33
C LEU A 131 2.46 -9.02 3.74
N VAL A 132 3.26 -7.96 3.81
CA VAL A 132 3.67 -7.27 5.02
C VAL A 132 3.15 -5.84 4.99
N PHE A 133 2.90 -5.26 6.15
CA PHE A 133 2.20 -3.98 6.28
C PHE A 133 2.70 -3.15 7.47
N GLU A 134 2.44 -1.85 7.41
CA GLU A 134 2.65 -0.91 8.51
C GLU A 134 1.54 -1.08 9.57
N SER A 135 1.93 -1.35 10.80
CA SER A 135 1.03 -1.55 11.92
C SER A 135 0.85 -0.26 12.72
N THR A 136 -0.38 0.07 13.12
CA THR A 136 -0.66 1.22 13.99
C THR A 136 -0.27 1.00 15.45
N ALA A 137 0.04 -0.25 15.81
CA ALA A 137 0.44 -0.66 17.14
C ALA A 137 1.75 -1.45 17.11
N THR A 138 2.46 -1.46 18.24
CA THR A 138 3.75 -2.12 18.43
C THR A 138 3.68 -3.13 19.58
N GLY A 139 4.47 -4.19 19.52
CA GLY A 139 4.53 -5.23 20.55
C GLY A 139 4.21 -6.63 20.03
N ALA A 140 4.24 -7.62 20.94
CA ALA A 140 4.22 -9.04 20.58
C ALA A 140 2.86 -9.59 20.11
N THR A 141 1.75 -8.93 20.48
CA THR A 141 0.39 -9.39 20.19
C THR A 141 -0.55 -8.23 19.86
N ALA A 142 0.00 -7.12 19.38
CA ALA A 142 -0.70 -5.85 19.28
C ALA A 142 -0.90 -5.38 17.84
N SER A 143 -0.36 -6.07 16.82
CA SER A 143 -0.42 -5.56 15.46
C SER A 143 -1.84 -5.22 15.02
N ALA A 144 -2.01 -4.02 14.44
CA ALA A 144 -3.32 -3.51 14.07
C ALA A 144 -3.26 -2.81 12.71
N LEU A 145 -4.37 -2.90 11.98
CA LEU A 145 -4.58 -2.14 10.75
C LEU A 145 -5.20 -0.77 11.08
N PRO A 146 -4.85 0.29 10.34
CA PRO A 146 -5.52 1.58 10.44
C PRO A 146 -6.96 1.49 9.90
N GLY A 147 -7.75 2.53 10.17
CA GLY A 147 -9.08 2.69 9.55
C GLY A 147 -8.93 2.97 8.06
N LEU A 148 -9.17 1.97 7.22
CA LEU A 148 -9.11 2.10 5.77
C LEU A 148 -10.43 2.68 5.24
N GLY A 149 -10.35 3.71 4.39
CA GLY A 149 -11.51 4.42 3.84
C GLY A 149 -11.86 4.04 2.40
N GLY A 150 -10.92 3.44 1.67
CA GLY A 150 -11.13 3.01 0.29
C GLY A 150 -9.83 2.59 -0.39
N VAL A 151 -9.84 2.57 -1.71
CA VAL A 151 -8.66 2.28 -2.55
C VAL A 151 -8.39 3.43 -3.53
N LEU A 152 -7.13 3.68 -3.85
CA LEU A 152 -6.74 4.72 -4.80
C LEU A 152 -7.25 4.40 -6.21
N TYR A 153 -7.90 5.35 -6.88
CA TYR A 153 -8.51 5.13 -8.20
C TYR A 153 -7.51 5.08 -9.36
N SER A 154 -6.47 5.91 -9.30
CA SER A 154 -5.47 6.04 -10.36
C SER A 154 -4.08 6.20 -9.75
N ASP A 155 -3.05 5.82 -10.51
CA ASP A 155 -1.68 6.02 -10.08
C ASP A 155 -1.45 7.50 -9.74
N SER A 156 -0.80 7.77 -8.61
CA SER A 156 -0.47 9.13 -8.16
C SER A 156 0.99 9.18 -7.73
N ILE A 157 1.66 10.28 -8.03
CA ILE A 157 3.02 10.52 -7.54
C ILE A 157 2.92 11.26 -6.20
N ILE A 158 3.80 10.92 -5.26
CA ILE A 158 3.87 11.58 -3.96
C ILE A 158 4.51 12.95 -4.13
N GLU A 159 3.69 13.99 -4.24
CA GLU A 159 4.11 15.38 -4.38
C GLU A 159 3.27 16.29 -3.48
N ALA A 160 3.84 17.45 -3.10
CA ALA A 160 3.17 18.37 -2.20
C ALA A 160 1.96 19.03 -2.90
N GLY A 161 0.80 19.03 -2.22
CA GLY A 161 -0.43 19.63 -2.74
C GLY A 161 -1.21 18.74 -3.72
N GLU A 162 -0.77 17.51 -3.95
CA GLU A 162 -1.46 16.58 -4.84
C GLU A 162 -2.82 16.16 -4.26
N SER A 163 -3.82 16.04 -5.13
CA SER A 163 -5.16 15.58 -4.77
C SER A 163 -5.40 14.18 -5.30
N VAL A 164 -5.82 13.27 -4.43
CA VAL A 164 -6.08 11.87 -4.77
C VAL A 164 -7.58 11.57 -4.81
N SER A 165 -7.95 10.74 -5.79
CA SER A 165 -9.30 10.20 -5.92
C SER A 165 -9.37 8.83 -5.28
N VAL A 166 -10.17 8.71 -4.21
CA VAL A 166 -10.35 7.44 -3.48
C VAL A 166 -11.68 6.80 -3.90
N ALA A 167 -11.63 5.56 -4.36
CA ALA A 167 -12.80 4.73 -4.58
C ALA A 167 -13.29 4.13 -3.26
N ILE A 168 -14.51 4.47 -2.86
CA ILE A 168 -15.18 3.99 -1.65
C ILE A 168 -15.97 2.70 -1.94
N LYS A 169 -16.43 2.53 -3.18
CA LYS A 169 -17.11 1.32 -3.66
C LYS A 169 -16.57 0.97 -5.04
N ALA A 170 -16.04 -0.24 -5.19
CA ALA A 170 -15.54 -0.72 -6.48
C ALA A 170 -15.34 -2.24 -6.43
N THR A 171 -15.18 -2.85 -7.61
CA THR A 171 -14.65 -4.22 -7.72
C THR A 171 -13.21 -4.14 -8.22
N VAL A 172 -12.28 -4.82 -7.57
CA VAL A 172 -10.85 -4.84 -7.91
C VAL A 172 -10.36 -6.28 -8.11
N TYR A 173 -9.40 -6.47 -9.02
CA TYR A 173 -8.72 -7.76 -9.17
C TYR A 173 -7.79 -8.01 -7.98
N ALA A 174 -8.08 -9.01 -7.14
CA ALA A 174 -7.30 -9.30 -5.93
C ALA A 174 -5.81 -9.55 -6.20
N ARG A 175 -5.46 -10.09 -7.37
CA ARG A 175 -4.07 -10.35 -7.78
C ARG A 175 -3.27 -9.08 -8.11
N ARG A 176 -3.95 -7.96 -8.40
CA ARG A 176 -3.34 -6.70 -8.87
C ARG A 176 -3.23 -5.65 -7.76
N VAL A 177 -3.77 -5.93 -6.59
CA VAL A 177 -3.77 -5.04 -5.42
C VAL A 177 -3.21 -5.76 -4.20
N PRO A 178 -2.78 -5.02 -3.17
CA PRO A 178 -2.55 -5.57 -1.84
C PRO A 178 -3.83 -6.26 -1.33
N TYR A 179 -3.79 -7.58 -1.15
CA TYR A 179 -4.94 -8.38 -0.69
C TYR A 179 -4.55 -9.26 0.50
N THR A 180 -5.31 -9.14 1.57
CA THR A 180 -5.40 -10.09 2.68
C THR A 180 -6.86 -10.14 3.15
N ALA A 181 -7.25 -11.20 3.86
CA ALA A 181 -8.59 -11.29 4.44
C ALA A 181 -8.88 -10.12 5.39
N ASP A 182 -7.88 -9.66 6.15
CA ASP A 182 -8.01 -8.53 7.08
C ASP A 182 -8.22 -7.20 6.37
N ILE A 183 -7.49 -6.95 5.26
CA ILE A 183 -7.67 -5.73 4.45
C ILE A 183 -9.06 -5.74 3.78
N ALA A 184 -9.47 -6.89 3.25
CA ALA A 184 -10.79 -7.04 2.64
C ALA A 184 -11.92 -6.84 3.66
N ALA A 185 -11.74 -7.33 4.90
CA ALA A 185 -12.70 -7.11 5.99
C ALA A 185 -12.75 -5.64 6.44
N ALA A 186 -11.62 -4.92 6.41
CA ALA A 186 -11.56 -3.50 6.70
C ALA A 186 -12.21 -2.62 5.60
N LEU A 187 -12.30 -3.14 4.37
CA LEU A 187 -12.90 -2.46 3.22
C LEU A 187 -14.14 -3.20 2.69
N PRO A 188 -15.26 -3.26 3.45
CA PRO A 188 -16.42 -4.10 3.12
C PRO A 188 -17.14 -3.70 1.83
N ARG A 189 -16.94 -2.47 1.36
CA ARG A 189 -17.55 -1.93 0.12
C ARG A 189 -16.69 -2.18 -1.12
N ILE A 190 -15.46 -2.67 -0.94
CA ILE A 190 -14.55 -3.02 -2.03
C ILE A 190 -14.61 -4.53 -2.24
N ILE A 191 -15.05 -4.95 -3.42
CA ILE A 191 -15.16 -6.35 -3.78
C ILE A 191 -13.83 -6.79 -4.39
N TYR A 192 -13.13 -7.71 -3.73
CA TYR A 192 -11.90 -8.32 -4.23
C TYR A 192 -12.26 -9.56 -5.05
N SER A 193 -12.27 -9.39 -6.38
CA SER A 193 -12.56 -10.47 -7.31
C SER A 193 -11.35 -11.40 -7.43
N GLN A 194 -11.58 -12.70 -7.18
CA GLN A 194 -10.59 -13.77 -7.32
C GLN A 194 -10.55 -14.36 -8.74
N SER A 195 -11.33 -13.79 -9.67
CA SER A 195 -11.35 -14.21 -11.07
C SER A 195 -10.04 -13.89 -11.78
N TYR A 196 -9.64 -14.76 -12.71
CA TYR A 196 -8.37 -14.72 -13.44
C TYR A 196 -8.27 -13.59 -14.47
#